data_AF-Q8L0Z3-F1
#
_entry.id   AF-Q8L0Z3-F1
#
_cell.length_a   1.000
_cell.length_b   1.000
_cell.length_c   1.000
_cell.angle_alpha   90.00
_cell.angle_beta   90.00
_cell.angle_gamma   90.00
#
_symmetry.space_group_name_H-M   'P 1'
#
loop_
_entity.id
_entity.type
_entity.pdbx_description
1 polymer ?
#
loop_
_entity_poly.entity_id
_entity_poly.type
_entity_poly.pdbx_seq_one_letter_code
_entity_poly.pdbx_strand_id
1 'polypeptide(L)'
;SYSTDGSLVSVPREEYAYYNEIDKSKLGLLRVPQVQSYKGLVFGCFDPEAPSLVDFLGDMTYYLDILLDRVDGGTEVISGVHKWKMRG
;
A
#
# COMPACT_ATOMS: atom_id res chain seq x y z
N SER A 1 -4.00 19.22 -5.64
CA SER A 1 -4.57 17.89 -5.41
C SER A 1 -3.59 16.82 -5.85
N TYR A 2 -3.79 15.59 -5.38
CA TYR A 2 -3.00 14.42 -5.79
C TYR A 2 -3.88 13.45 -6.56
N SER A 3 -3.28 12.72 -7.49
CA SER A 3 -3.90 11.61 -8.20
C SER A 3 -3.86 10.33 -7.34
N THR A 4 -4.59 9.29 -7.74
CA THR A 4 -4.64 7.99 -7.06
C THR A 4 -3.31 7.25 -7.05
N ASP A 5 -2.41 7.58 -7.98
CA ASP A 5 -1.03 7.09 -8.04
C ASP A 5 -0.04 7.90 -7.17
N GLY A 6 -0.56 8.90 -6.45
CA GLY A 6 0.20 9.79 -5.58
C GLY A 6 0.92 10.94 -6.28
N SER A 7 0.78 11.11 -7.60
CA SER A 7 1.38 12.26 -8.30
C SER A 7 0.70 13.58 -7.91
N LEU A 8 1.49 14.65 -7.80
CA LEU A 8 0.96 16.00 -7.53
C LEU A 8 0.40 16.59 -8.83
N VAL A 9 -0.93 16.74 -8.89
CA VAL A 9 -1.64 17.20 -10.10
C VAL A 9 -1.77 18.72 -10.12
N SER A 10 -2.06 19.33 -8.97
CA SER A 10 -2.28 20.77 -8.88
C SER A 10 -1.89 21.36 -7.54
N VAL A 11 -1.51 22.63 -7.54
CA VAL A 11 -1.37 23.42 -6.32
C VAL A 11 -2.27 24.67 -6.43
N PRO A 12 -2.94 25.11 -5.35
CA PRO A 12 -3.75 26.30 -5.39
C PRO A 12 -2.92 27.52 -5.81
N ARG A 13 -3.45 28.33 -6.74
CA ARG A 13 -2.82 29.57 -7.23
C ARG A 13 -1.36 29.39 -7.71
N GLU A 14 -1.08 28.30 -8.42
CA GLU A 14 0.26 27.95 -8.95
C GLU A 14 0.99 29.13 -9.64
N GLU A 15 0.30 29.84 -10.53
CA GLU A 15 0.85 30.99 -11.24
C GLU A 15 1.22 32.16 -10.31
N TYR A 16 0.37 32.50 -9.34
CA TYR A 16 0.57 33.68 -8.51
C TYR A 16 1.50 33.44 -7.32
N ALA A 17 1.44 32.24 -6.72
CA ALA A 17 2.19 31.92 -5.51
C ALA A 17 3.53 31.24 -5.80
N TYR A 18 3.63 30.51 -6.92
CA TYR A 18 4.81 29.74 -7.29
C TYR A 18 5.37 30.13 -8.65
N TYR A 19 4.80 31.14 -9.33
CA TYR A 19 5.27 31.65 -10.63
C TYR A 19 5.38 30.57 -11.72
N ASN A 20 4.60 29.49 -11.61
CA ASN A 20 4.71 28.27 -12.43
C ASN A 20 6.11 27.61 -12.42
N GLU A 21 6.92 27.87 -11.39
CA GLU A 21 8.27 27.30 -11.23
C GLU A 21 8.29 26.02 -10.38
N ILE A 22 7.12 25.59 -9.89
CA ILE A 22 7.02 24.39 -9.07
C ILE A 22 7.19 23.12 -9.91
N ASP A 23 8.21 22.34 -9.59
CA ASP A 23 8.43 21.02 -10.18
C ASP A 23 7.55 19.98 -9.48
N LYS A 24 6.30 19.86 -9.94
CA LYS A 24 5.31 18.92 -9.38
C LYS A 24 5.76 17.45 -9.46
N SER A 25 6.67 17.10 -10.38
CA SER A 25 7.16 15.72 -10.53
C SER A 25 7.97 15.24 -9.32
N LYS A 26 8.58 16.17 -8.56
CA LYS A 26 9.38 15.89 -7.36
C LYS A 26 8.59 15.91 -6.06
N LEU A 27 7.32 16.31 -6.12
CA LEU A 27 6.49 16.60 -4.96
C LEU A 27 5.28 15.66 -4.84
N GLY A 28 5.38 14.46 -5.42
CA GLY A 28 4.38 13.40 -5.21
C GLY A 28 4.36 12.89 -3.76
N LEU A 29 3.30 12.17 -3.41
CA LEU A 29 3.20 11.50 -2.11
C LEU A 29 4.34 10.47 -1.94
N LEU A 30 4.81 10.32 -0.70
CA LEU A 30 5.78 9.29 -0.37
C LEU A 30 5.20 7.91 -0.71
N ARG A 31 5.88 7.19 -1.60
CA ARG A 31 5.48 5.84 -2.00
C ARG A 31 6.04 4.82 -1.01
N VAL A 32 5.24 3.79 -0.73
CA VAL A 32 5.75 2.59 -0.07
C VAL A 32 6.66 1.88 -1.08
N PRO A 33 7.96 1.70 -0.80
CA PRO A 33 8.92 1.14 -1.74
C PRO A 33 8.57 -0.26 -2.24
N GLN A 34 8.06 -1.12 -1.34
CA GLN A 34 7.65 -2.47 -1.69
C GLN A 34 6.17 -2.66 -1.32
N VAL A 35 5.33 -2.90 -2.33
CA VAL A 35 3.93 -3.32 -2.15
C VAL A 35 3.75 -4.64 -2.85
N GLN A 36 3.36 -5.67 -2.11
CA GLN A 36 3.23 -7.03 -2.61
C GLN A 36 1.93 -7.65 -2.12
N SER A 37 1.39 -8.60 -2.88
CA SER A 37 0.15 -9.30 -2.55
C SER A 37 0.40 -10.80 -2.44
N TYR A 38 -0.17 -11.43 -1.43
CA TYR A 38 -0.17 -12.88 -1.25
C TYR A 38 -1.61 -13.35 -1.02
N LYS A 39 -2.16 -14.13 -1.97
CA LYS A 39 -3.52 -14.69 -1.91
C LYS A 39 -4.61 -13.65 -1.55
N GLY A 40 -4.50 -12.44 -2.12
CA GLY A 40 -5.44 -11.33 -1.89
C GLY A 40 -5.12 -10.44 -0.69
N LEU A 41 -4.19 -10.85 0.19
CA LEU A 41 -3.69 -10.00 1.26
C LEU A 41 -2.62 -9.04 0.72
N VAL A 42 -2.82 -7.73 0.90
CA VAL A 42 -1.89 -6.69 0.45
C VAL A 42 -0.98 -6.26 1.60
N PHE A 43 0.33 -6.33 1.38
CA PHE A 43 1.37 -5.94 2.32
C PHE A 43 2.19 -4.77 1.77
N GLY A 44 2.67 -3.92 2.68
CA GLY A 44 3.59 -2.82 2.36
C GLY A 44 4.82 -2.86 3.27
N CYS A 45 6.01 -2.69 2.69
CA CYS A 45 7.27 -2.56 3.41
C CYS A 45 7.96 -1.25 3.05
N PHE A 46 8.42 -0.52 4.08
CA PHE A 46 9.13 0.75 3.95
C PHE A 46 10.66 0.59 3.79
N ASP A 47 11.20 -0.60 4.07
CA ASP A 47 12.60 -0.91 3.85
C ASP A 47 12.79 -1.45 2.42
N PRO A 48 13.51 -0.74 1.54
CA PRO A 48 13.72 -1.18 0.16
C PRO A 48 14.64 -2.40 0.06
N GLU A 49 15.47 -2.67 1.07
CA GLU A 49 16.41 -3.80 1.10
C GLU A 49 15.80 -5.04 1.76
N ALA A 50 14.54 -4.95 2.20
CA ALA A 50 13.82 -6.09 2.77
C ALA A 50 13.69 -7.24 1.74
N PRO A 51 13.70 -8.50 2.21
CA PRO A 51 13.46 -9.66 1.34
C PRO A 51 12.04 -9.63 0.75
N SER A 52 11.79 -10.44 -0.28
CA SER A 52 10.46 -10.53 -0.86
C SER A 52 9.43 -11.03 0.17
N LEU A 53 8.15 -10.71 -0.02
CA LEU A 53 7.08 -11.13 0.87
C LEU A 53 7.03 -12.66 1.03
N VAL A 54 7.28 -13.42 -0.03
CA VAL A 54 7.28 -14.89 0.02
C VAL A 54 8.45 -15.39 0.86
N ASP A 55 9.64 -14.80 0.71
CA ASP A 55 10.82 -15.16 1.51
C ASP A 55 10.64 -14.77 2.98
N PHE A 56 10.01 -13.63 3.24
CA PHE A 56 9.68 -13.17 4.59
C PHE A 56 8.66 -14.09 5.29
N LEU A 57 7.63 -14.53 4.56
CA LEU A 57 6.63 -15.46 5.08
C LEU A 57 7.21 -16.88 5.27
N GLY A 58 8.13 -17.30 4.40
CA GLY A 58 8.77 -18.61 4.47
C GLY A 58 7.74 -19.74 4.58
N ASP A 59 7.91 -20.63 5.56
CA ASP A 59 7.03 -21.78 5.76
C ASP A 59 5.60 -21.40 6.16
N MET A 60 5.33 -20.16 6.58
CA MET A 60 3.96 -19.70 6.86
C MET A 60 3.09 -19.66 5.61
N THR A 61 3.69 -19.59 4.43
CA THR A 61 2.98 -19.65 3.14
C THR A 61 2.10 -20.89 3.02
N TYR A 62 2.59 -22.05 3.47
CA TYR A 62 1.84 -23.30 3.47
C TYR A 62 0.53 -23.21 4.27
N TYR A 63 0.59 -22.58 5.45
CA TYR A 63 -0.59 -22.40 6.30
C TYR A 63 -1.55 -21.36 5.73
N LEU A 64 -1.01 -20.29 5.14
CA LEU A 64 -1.81 -19.25 4.50
C LEU A 64 -2.55 -19.80 3.27
N ASP A 65 -1.94 -20.70 2.51
CA ASP A 65 -2.59 -21.35 1.37
C ASP A 65 -3.80 -22.18 1.82
N ILE A 66 -3.65 -22.96 2.89
CA ILE A 66 -4.75 -23.74 3.47
C ILE A 66 -5.91 -22.84 3.93
N LEU A 67 -5.60 -21.65 4.44
CA LEU A 67 -6.59 -20.72 4.96
C LEU A 67 -7.28 -19.92 3.84
N LEU A 68 -6.50 -19.38 2.91
CA LEU A 68 -6.94 -18.36 1.98
C LEU A 68 -7.32 -18.92 0.60
N ASP A 69 -6.81 -20.10 0.25
CA ASP A 69 -6.92 -20.71 -1.09
C ASP A 69 -7.53 -22.12 -1.03
N ARG A 70 -8.41 -22.35 -0.05
CA ARG A 70 -9.01 -23.66 0.21
C ARG A 70 -10.04 -24.10 -0.84
N VAL A 71 -10.73 -23.14 -1.45
CA VAL A 71 -11.81 -23.35 -2.40
C VAL A 71 -11.58 -22.50 -3.63
N ASP A 72 -12.11 -22.94 -4.76
CA ASP A 72 -12.06 -22.18 -6.00
C ASP A 72 -12.74 -20.82 -5.80
N GLY A 73 -12.05 -19.74 -6.15
CA GLY A 73 -12.45 -18.35 -5.86
C GLY A 73 -11.75 -17.68 -4.67
N GLY A 74 -11.03 -18.43 -3.83
CA GLY A 74 -10.21 -17.87 -2.76
C GLY A 74 -11.01 -17.25 -1.60
N THR A 75 -10.45 -16.22 -0.96
CA THR A 75 -11.02 -15.56 0.22
C THR A 75 -11.26 -14.08 -0.03
N GLU A 76 -12.41 -13.57 0.42
CA GLU A 76 -12.72 -12.14 0.42
C GLU A 76 -13.04 -11.60 1.82
N VAL A 77 -12.84 -10.30 2.00
CA VAL A 77 -13.20 -9.61 3.24
C VAL A 77 -14.63 -9.13 3.14
N ILE A 78 -15.50 -9.64 4.03
CA ILE A 78 -16.84 -9.09 4.21
C ILE A 78 -16.74 -7.75 4.93
N SER A 79 -17.47 -6.75 4.43
CA SER A 79 -17.27 -5.34 4.76
C SER A 79 -17.19 -5.03 6.25
N GLY A 80 -16.29 -4.13 6.61
CA GLY A 80 -16.14 -3.61 7.97
C GLY A 80 -14.90 -4.15 8.67
N VAL A 81 -14.46 -3.44 9.72
CA VAL A 81 -13.36 -3.87 10.58
C VAL A 81 -13.73 -3.49 12.01
N HIS A 82 -13.66 -4.43 12.93
CA HIS A 82 -13.80 -4.13 14.36
C HIS A 82 -12.54 -3.43 14.86
N LYS A 83 -12.67 -2.18 15.31
CA LYS A 83 -11.55 -1.37 15.81
C LYS A 83 -11.82 -0.96 17.25
N TRP A 84 -10.91 -1.33 18.14
CA TRP A 84 -10.99 -1.02 19.58
C TRP A 84 -9.64 -0.51 20.08
N LYS A 85 -9.67 0.43 21.02
CA LYS A 85 -8.47 0.92 21.71
C LYS A 85 -8.43 0.28 23.09
N MET A 86 -7.39 -0.50 23.37
CA MET A 86 -7.14 -1.06 24.69
C MET A 86 -6.06 -0.24 25.39
N ARG A 87 -6.25 0.06 26.68
CA ARG A 87 -5.21 0.62 27.55
C ARG A 87 -4.61 -0.54 28.34
N GLY A 88 -3.32 -0.81 28.10
CA GLY A 88 -2.48 -1.60 28.99
C GLY A 88 -1.91 -0.75 30.11
#